data_AF-A0A954UDV2-F1
#
_entry.id   AF-A0A954UDV2-F1
#
_cell.length_a   1.000
_cell.length_b   1.000
_cell.length_c   1.000
_cell.angle_alpha   90.00
_cell.angle_beta   90.00
_cell.angle_gamma   90.00
#
_symmetry.space_group_name_H-M   'P 1'
#
loop_
_entity.id
_entity.type
_entity.pdbx_description
1 polymer ?
#
loop_
_entity_poly.entity_id
_entity_poly.type
_entity_poly.pdbx_seq_one_letter_code
_entity_poly.pdbx_strand_id
1 'polypeptide(L)'
;MLHPCGTLATFVWQPLMTPAQIAFLLVPLASLAVWSCWRQLAGHVTGYAAQPGKARWNRHVAASVSLLLMRLIALAALGLILLGPSDLPDGDLDDQPMSVTVLLDLSESMETDDCRQLPRWQYARDHWLRSPALARIASNGYVETYGFAEELFPLASNSLQQRTVPASAGLLSYIGRCAREAIQQQAMQRDGAILLLSDGHDSEELEINAIAPLARARRVPVYTVPLGGATNQHDIAVIAVPMQESMLPGEPGAILVKVRQVGMGTSRTTVRLRGSGEEQSQVVEFNGRDVVEVRFDVQREARGQYEYEVVADALPEEH
;
A
#
# COMPACT_ATOMS: atom_id res chain seq x y z
N MET A 1 -11.51 -25.59 -28.26
CA MET A 1 -11.40 -24.71 -29.44
C MET A 1 -10.18 -23.82 -29.21
N LEU A 2 -9.08 -24.08 -29.91
CA LEU A 2 -7.84 -23.31 -29.84
C LEU A 2 -7.92 -22.23 -30.92
N HIS A 3 -7.92 -20.95 -30.53
CA HIS A 3 -7.71 -19.85 -31.47
C HIS A 3 -6.20 -19.66 -31.68
N PRO A 4 -5.69 -19.70 -32.93
CA PRO A 4 -4.37 -19.17 -33.22
C PRO A 4 -4.51 -17.64 -33.32
N CYS A 5 -4.17 -16.94 -32.25
CA CYS A 5 -3.96 -15.50 -32.31
C CYS A 5 -2.60 -15.26 -32.97
N GLY A 6 -2.59 -15.03 -34.28
CA GLY A 6 -1.40 -14.53 -34.96
C GLY A 6 -1.19 -13.08 -34.56
N THR A 7 -0.30 -12.85 -33.60
CA THR A 7 0.22 -11.52 -33.28
C THR A 7 0.97 -10.97 -34.49
N LEU A 8 0.31 -10.11 -35.25
CA LEU A 8 0.98 -9.24 -36.20
C LEU A 8 1.81 -8.26 -35.37
N ALA A 9 3.12 -8.47 -35.31
CA ALA A 9 4.06 -7.56 -34.66
C ALA A 9 3.80 -6.13 -35.17
N THR A 10 3.30 -5.27 -34.29
CA THR A 10 3.02 -3.88 -34.62
C THR A 10 4.32 -3.10 -34.50
N PHE A 11 5.05 -3.01 -35.61
CA PHE A 11 6.24 -2.18 -35.68
C PHE A 11 5.87 -0.71 -35.52
N VAL A 12 6.30 -0.10 -34.42
CA VAL A 12 6.21 1.35 -34.22
C VAL A 12 7.59 1.94 -34.52
N TRP A 13 7.60 2.90 -35.45
CA TRP A 13 8.83 3.59 -35.84
C TRP A 13 9.05 4.78 -34.90
N GLN A 14 10.07 4.68 -34.04
CA GLN A 14 10.52 5.78 -33.18
C GLN A 14 11.92 6.24 -33.64
N PRO A 15 12.01 7.09 -34.66
CA PRO A 15 13.30 7.46 -35.21
C PRO A 15 14.05 8.36 -34.21
N LEU A 16 15.34 8.06 -33.98
CA LEU A 16 16.23 8.83 -33.09
C LEU A 16 16.37 10.29 -33.52
N MET A 17 16.14 10.55 -34.80
CA MET A 17 16.15 11.87 -35.42
C MET A 17 14.94 11.98 -36.36
N THR A 18 14.52 13.20 -36.69
CA THR A 18 13.42 13.34 -37.65
C THR A 18 13.78 12.69 -39.01
N PRO A 19 12.85 12.04 -39.72
CA PRO A 19 13.14 11.43 -41.02
C PRO A 19 13.79 12.40 -42.03
N ALA A 20 13.47 13.69 -41.92
CA ALA A 20 14.09 14.76 -42.70
C ALA A 20 15.59 14.92 -42.41
N GLN A 21 16.02 14.86 -41.14
CA GLN A 21 17.44 14.94 -40.77
C GLN A 21 18.22 13.70 -41.22
N ILE A 22 17.61 12.51 -41.11
CA ILE A 22 18.21 11.27 -41.59
C ILE A 22 18.41 11.35 -43.12
N ALA A 23 17.40 11.81 -43.86
CA ALA A 23 17.52 12.02 -45.31
C ALA A 23 18.60 13.06 -45.64
N PHE A 24 18.65 14.17 -44.90
CA PHE A 24 19.66 15.22 -45.10
C PHE A 24 21.10 14.71 -44.90
N LEU A 25 21.32 13.73 -44.03
CA LEU A 25 22.65 13.11 -43.82
C LEU A 25 22.98 12.04 -44.87
N LEU A 26 22.01 11.17 -45.23
CA LEU A 26 22.28 10.01 -46.08
C LEU A 26 22.38 10.37 -47.58
N VAL A 27 21.57 11.32 -48.06
CA VAL A 27 21.56 11.75 -49.47
C VAL A 27 22.92 12.28 -49.96
N PRO A 28 23.61 13.20 -49.26
CA PRO A 28 24.92 13.68 -49.71
C PRO A 28 25.99 12.58 -49.67
N LEU A 29 25.94 11.69 -48.67
CA LEU A 29 26.87 10.56 -48.57
C LEU A 29 26.68 9.56 -49.73
N ALA A 30 25.44 9.23 -50.07
CA ALA A 30 25.14 8.38 -51.23
C ALA A 30 25.56 9.06 -52.55
N SER A 31 25.31 10.36 -52.68
CA SER A 31 25.70 11.15 -53.85
C SER A 31 27.22 11.18 -54.02
N LEU A 32 27.99 11.37 -52.94
CA LEU A 32 29.45 11.29 -52.94
C LEU A 32 29.96 9.89 -53.28
N ALA A 33 29.29 8.84 -52.80
CA ALA A 33 29.65 7.46 -53.13
C ALA A 33 29.47 7.20 -54.64
N VAL A 34 28.33 7.60 -55.22
CA VAL A 34 28.06 7.49 -56.66
C VAL A 34 29.05 8.35 -57.47
N TRP A 35 29.28 9.59 -57.07
CA TRP A 35 30.23 10.49 -57.73
C TRP A 35 31.67 9.94 -57.69
N SER A 36 32.09 9.35 -56.57
CA SER A 36 33.41 8.73 -56.46
C SER A 36 33.58 7.53 -57.39
N CYS A 37 32.53 6.71 -57.55
CA CYS A 37 32.50 5.60 -58.48
C CYS A 37 32.52 6.09 -59.93
N TRP A 38 31.69 7.09 -60.25
CA TRP A 38 31.66 7.74 -61.57
C TRP A 38 33.03 8.32 -61.94
N ARG A 39 33.69 9.01 -61.00
CA ARG A 39 35.03 9.60 -61.22
C ARG A 39 36.09 8.52 -61.45
N GLN A 40 36.03 7.41 -60.73
CA GLN A 40 36.94 6.27 -60.96
C GLN A 40 36.72 5.65 -62.34
N LEU A 41 35.45 5.49 -62.76
CA LEU A 41 35.10 4.99 -64.08
C LEU A 41 35.51 5.98 -65.20
N ALA A 42 35.24 7.27 -65.03
CA ALA A 42 35.56 8.32 -66.00
C ALA A 42 37.08 8.51 -66.15
N GLY A 43 37.84 8.49 -65.05
CA GLY A 43 39.30 8.54 -65.07
C GLY A 43 39.92 7.36 -65.83
N HIS A 44 39.28 6.19 -65.76
CA HIS A 44 39.65 5.05 -66.56
C HIS A 44 39.30 5.24 -68.05
N VAL A 45 38.16 5.83 -68.41
CA VAL A 45 37.82 6.10 -69.82
C VAL A 45 38.82 7.07 -70.48
N THR A 46 39.29 8.09 -69.76
CA THR A 46 40.26 9.07 -70.30
C THR A 46 41.71 8.56 -70.32
N GLY A 47 42.09 7.63 -69.43
CA GLY A 47 43.46 7.10 -69.32
C GLY A 47 43.75 5.89 -70.24
N TYR A 48 42.73 5.27 -70.84
CA TYR A 48 42.86 4.00 -71.56
C TYR A 48 43.08 4.12 -73.08
N ALA A 49 43.28 5.33 -73.62
CA ALA A 49 43.62 5.50 -75.04
C ALA A 49 45.00 4.91 -75.43
N ALA A 50 45.81 4.41 -74.48
CA ALA A 50 47.20 4.03 -74.73
C ALA A 50 47.60 2.55 -74.48
N GLN A 51 46.75 1.66 -73.94
CA GLN A 51 47.16 0.25 -73.70
C GLN A 51 46.04 -0.81 -73.93
N PRO A 52 46.25 -1.81 -74.82
CA PRO A 52 45.25 -2.81 -75.16
C PRO A 52 45.33 -4.03 -74.22
N GLY A 53 44.63 -3.97 -73.08
CA GLY A 53 44.52 -5.08 -72.12
C GLY A 53 43.09 -5.34 -71.67
N LYS A 54 42.25 -5.95 -72.53
CA LYS A 54 40.80 -6.17 -72.29
C LYS A 54 40.48 -6.96 -71.00
N ALA A 55 41.34 -7.89 -70.59
CA ALA A 55 41.11 -8.73 -69.40
C ALA A 55 41.30 -8.00 -68.05
N ARG A 56 42.07 -6.90 -68.04
CA ARG A 56 42.34 -6.13 -66.82
C ARG A 56 41.22 -5.12 -66.53
N TRP A 57 40.53 -4.65 -67.58
CA TRP A 57 39.40 -3.72 -67.51
C TRP A 57 38.20 -4.28 -66.74
N ASN A 58 37.79 -5.52 -67.03
CA ASN A 58 36.63 -6.14 -66.34
C ASN A 58 36.83 -6.28 -64.83
N ARG A 59 38.06 -6.54 -64.35
CA ARG A 59 38.33 -6.70 -62.90
C ARG A 59 38.23 -5.38 -62.15
N HIS A 60 38.71 -4.28 -62.73
CA HIS A 60 38.66 -2.96 -62.10
C HIS A 60 37.22 -2.42 -62.04
N VAL A 61 36.45 -2.59 -63.13
CA VAL A 61 35.03 -2.21 -63.15
C VAL A 61 34.24 -3.04 -62.14
N ALA A 62 34.45 -4.36 -62.10
CA ALA A 62 33.78 -5.23 -61.14
C ALA A 62 34.11 -4.85 -59.68
N ALA A 63 35.35 -4.46 -59.39
CA ALA A 63 35.76 -4.02 -58.05
C ALA A 63 35.15 -2.66 -57.67
N SER A 64 35.05 -1.71 -58.60
CA SER A 64 34.41 -0.41 -58.33
C SER A 64 32.89 -0.57 -58.10
N VAL A 65 32.23 -1.46 -58.84
CA VAL A 65 30.81 -1.76 -58.66
C VAL A 65 30.56 -2.47 -57.34
N SER A 66 31.39 -3.45 -56.96
CA SER A 66 31.23 -4.16 -55.69
C SER A 66 31.41 -3.25 -54.48
N LEU A 67 32.39 -2.33 -54.52
CA LEU A 67 32.61 -1.33 -53.46
C LEU A 67 31.43 -0.34 -53.34
N LEU A 68 30.84 0.08 -54.46
CA LEU A 68 29.65 0.93 -54.45
C LEU A 68 28.48 0.22 -53.78
N LEU A 69 28.22 -1.04 -54.16
CA LEU A 69 27.13 -1.84 -53.62
C LEU A 69 27.30 -2.05 -52.10
N MET A 70 28.51 -2.36 -51.65
CA MET A 70 28.83 -2.47 -50.21
C MET A 70 28.55 -1.17 -49.45
N ARG A 71 28.92 0.00 -50.02
CA ARG A 71 28.67 1.31 -49.40
C ARG A 71 27.19 1.65 -49.32
N LEU A 72 26.42 1.37 -50.36
CA LEU A 72 24.98 1.61 -50.36
C LEU A 72 24.28 0.71 -49.33
N ILE A 73 24.69 -0.56 -49.21
CA ILE A 73 24.20 -1.47 -48.17
C ILE A 73 24.53 -0.93 -46.77
N ALA A 74 25.77 -0.48 -46.55
CA ALA A 74 26.17 0.07 -45.25
C ALA A 74 25.37 1.33 -44.88
N LEU A 75 25.12 2.23 -45.84
CA LEU A 75 24.29 3.42 -45.64
C LEU A 75 22.81 3.07 -45.38
N ALA A 76 22.28 2.06 -46.09
CA ALA A 76 20.92 1.58 -45.86
C ALA A 76 20.77 0.94 -44.47
N ALA A 77 21.73 0.13 -44.05
CA ALA A 77 21.76 -0.45 -42.71
C ALA A 77 21.86 0.63 -41.62
N LEU A 78 22.71 1.64 -41.82
CA LEU A 78 22.81 2.79 -40.91
C LEU A 78 21.49 3.57 -40.83
N GLY A 79 20.83 3.80 -41.98
CA GLY A 79 19.52 4.44 -42.04
C GLY A 79 18.44 3.64 -41.31
N LEU A 80 18.45 2.31 -41.44
CA LEU A 80 17.54 1.42 -40.73
C LEU A 80 17.74 1.50 -39.22
N ILE A 81 18.99 1.47 -38.75
CA ILE A 81 19.32 1.62 -37.32
C ILE A 81 18.88 3.00 -36.80
N LEU A 82 19.10 4.06 -37.57
CA LEU A 82 18.70 5.43 -37.21
C LEU A 82 17.18 5.64 -37.21
N LEU A 83 16.45 4.96 -38.09
CA LEU A 83 14.99 4.94 -38.07
C LEU A 83 14.44 4.23 -36.83
N GLY A 84 15.26 3.42 -36.16
CA GLY A 84 14.91 2.76 -34.89
C GLY A 84 13.64 1.93 -34.99
N PRO A 85 13.65 0.79 -35.72
CA PRO A 85 12.61 -0.21 -35.54
C PRO A 85 12.76 -0.76 -34.13
N SER A 86 12.03 -0.17 -33.18
CA SER A 86 11.92 -0.69 -31.83
C SER A 86 10.68 -1.55 -31.79
N ASP A 87 10.84 -2.82 -31.40
CA ASP A 87 9.73 -3.54 -30.84
C ASP A 87 9.33 -2.76 -29.58
N LEU A 88 8.11 -2.19 -29.58
CA LEU A 88 7.52 -1.90 -28.29
C LEU A 88 7.41 -3.27 -27.62
N PRO A 89 7.98 -3.47 -26.41
CA PRO A 89 7.48 -4.53 -25.57
C PRO A 89 5.97 -4.33 -25.55
N ASP A 90 5.19 -5.36 -25.92
CA ASP A 90 3.77 -5.34 -25.64
C ASP A 90 3.65 -4.89 -24.20
N GLY A 91 3.09 -3.70 -24.01
CA GLY A 91 2.86 -3.17 -22.70
C GLY A 91 1.80 -4.06 -22.08
N ASP A 92 2.21 -5.20 -21.50
CA ASP A 92 1.46 -5.94 -20.49
C ASP A 92 1.36 -5.04 -19.24
N LEU A 93 0.76 -3.87 -19.42
CA LEU A 93 0.28 -3.00 -18.37
C LEU A 93 -1.09 -3.48 -17.85
N ASP A 94 -1.57 -4.64 -18.31
CA ASP A 94 -2.88 -5.21 -17.94
C ASP A 94 -2.84 -6.69 -17.54
N ASP A 95 -1.69 -7.38 -17.61
CA ASP A 95 -1.63 -8.83 -17.32
C ASP A 95 -0.91 -9.18 -16.00
N GLN A 96 -0.52 -8.17 -15.20
CA GLN A 96 -0.22 -8.45 -13.80
C GLN A 96 -1.54 -8.64 -13.04
N PRO A 97 -1.81 -9.85 -12.52
CA PRO A 97 -3.04 -10.11 -11.80
C PRO A 97 -3.12 -9.19 -10.57
N MET A 98 -4.26 -8.51 -10.44
CA MET A 98 -4.55 -7.61 -9.32
C MET A 98 -4.22 -8.28 -7.99
N SER A 99 -3.45 -7.61 -7.12
CA SER A 99 -3.19 -8.09 -5.77
C SER A 99 -4.11 -7.41 -4.76
N VAL A 100 -4.72 -8.18 -3.87
CA VAL A 100 -5.56 -7.66 -2.78
C VAL A 100 -5.04 -8.21 -1.47
N THR A 101 -4.56 -7.33 -0.62
CA THR A 101 -4.15 -7.66 0.74
C THR A 101 -5.33 -7.40 1.67
N VAL A 102 -5.81 -8.43 2.37
CA VAL A 102 -6.86 -8.30 3.38
C VAL A 102 -6.22 -8.29 4.76
N LEU A 103 -6.49 -7.25 5.54
CA LEU A 103 -6.06 -7.09 6.92
C LEU A 103 -7.25 -7.37 7.83
N LEU A 104 -7.17 -8.39 8.66
CA LEU A 104 -8.18 -8.73 9.65
C LEU A 104 -7.68 -8.34 11.05
N ASP A 105 -8.43 -7.46 11.71
CA ASP A 105 -8.22 -7.15 13.12
C ASP A 105 -8.57 -8.38 13.97
N LEU A 106 -7.65 -8.74 14.86
CA LEU A 106 -7.74 -9.86 15.79
C LEU A 106 -7.44 -9.39 17.23
N SER A 107 -7.71 -8.13 17.54
CA SER A 107 -7.66 -7.62 18.91
C SER A 107 -8.81 -8.16 19.77
N GLU A 108 -8.72 -7.97 21.09
CA GLU A 108 -9.74 -8.39 22.06
C GLU A 108 -11.13 -7.81 21.75
N SER A 109 -11.21 -6.56 21.28
CA SER A 109 -12.44 -5.89 20.86
C SER A 109 -13.20 -6.65 19.75
N MET A 110 -12.51 -7.51 19.01
CA MET A 110 -13.10 -8.31 17.94
C MET A 110 -13.81 -9.56 18.45
N GLU A 111 -13.65 -9.92 19.73
CA GLU A 111 -14.41 -10.99 20.40
C GLU A 111 -15.81 -10.57 20.81
N THR A 112 -16.14 -9.27 20.76
CA THR A 112 -17.48 -8.80 21.12
C THR A 112 -18.56 -9.36 20.19
N ASP A 113 -19.60 -9.96 20.78
CA ASP A 113 -20.71 -10.64 20.09
C ASP A 113 -21.80 -9.67 19.56
N ASP A 114 -21.40 -8.58 18.89
CA ASP A 114 -22.34 -7.55 18.43
C ASP A 114 -22.76 -7.67 16.95
N CYS A 115 -22.06 -8.50 16.18
CA CYS A 115 -22.33 -8.68 14.75
C CYS A 115 -23.32 -9.82 14.51
N ARG A 116 -24.62 -9.57 14.76
CA ARG A 116 -25.69 -10.58 14.68
C ARG A 116 -25.49 -11.75 15.64
N GLN A 117 -25.11 -11.46 16.89
CA GLN A 117 -24.81 -12.46 17.92
C GLN A 117 -23.64 -13.39 17.57
N LEU A 118 -22.71 -12.89 16.74
CA LEU A 118 -21.45 -13.53 16.45
C LEU A 118 -20.33 -12.56 16.81
N PRO A 119 -19.16 -13.08 17.22
CA PRO A 119 -18.02 -12.22 17.46
C PRO A 119 -17.60 -11.55 16.15
N ARG A 120 -17.17 -10.29 16.21
CA ARG A 120 -16.84 -9.47 15.03
C ARG A 120 -15.86 -10.16 14.09
N TRP A 121 -14.82 -10.82 14.62
CA TRP A 121 -13.84 -11.57 13.80
C TRP A 121 -14.50 -12.72 13.04
N GLN A 122 -15.46 -13.41 13.67
CA GLN A 122 -16.18 -14.53 13.04
C GLN A 122 -17.11 -14.01 11.95
N TYR A 123 -17.80 -12.91 12.21
CA TYR A 123 -18.63 -12.24 11.21
C TYR A 123 -17.79 -11.82 9.99
N ALA A 124 -16.62 -11.21 10.21
CA ALA A 124 -15.69 -10.85 9.16
C ALA A 124 -15.24 -12.06 8.33
N ARG A 125 -14.88 -13.16 8.99
CA ARG A 125 -14.50 -14.40 8.32
C ARG A 125 -15.63 -14.95 7.44
N ASP A 126 -16.83 -15.06 8.01
CA ASP A 126 -17.93 -15.77 7.36
C ASP A 126 -18.61 -14.93 6.27
N HIS A 127 -18.61 -13.59 6.38
CA HIS A 127 -19.25 -12.69 5.42
C HIS A 127 -18.31 -11.98 4.44
N TRP A 128 -17.05 -11.72 4.81
CA TRP A 128 -16.09 -11.01 3.96
C TRP A 128 -15.03 -11.95 3.39
N LEU A 129 -14.32 -12.71 4.23
CA LEU A 129 -13.24 -13.59 3.78
C LEU A 129 -13.75 -14.81 3.00
N ARG A 130 -14.94 -15.31 3.34
CA ARG A 130 -15.60 -16.41 2.61
C ARG A 130 -16.60 -15.94 1.55
N SER A 131 -16.58 -14.65 1.23
CA SER A 131 -17.53 -14.08 0.27
C SER A 131 -17.25 -14.59 -1.17
N PRO A 132 -18.31 -14.80 -1.97
CA PRO A 132 -18.14 -15.09 -3.41
C PRO A 132 -17.41 -13.97 -4.16
N ALA A 133 -17.49 -12.73 -3.66
CA ALA A 133 -16.79 -11.59 -4.24
C ALA A 133 -15.27 -11.73 -4.10
N LEU A 134 -14.77 -12.06 -2.90
CA LEU A 134 -13.35 -12.30 -2.68
C LEU A 134 -12.85 -13.53 -3.46
N ALA A 135 -13.66 -14.58 -3.55
CA ALA A 135 -13.34 -15.76 -4.35
C ALA A 135 -13.19 -15.44 -5.85
N ARG A 136 -14.01 -14.54 -6.40
CA ARG A 136 -13.89 -14.04 -7.78
C ARG A 136 -12.64 -13.18 -7.99
N ILE A 137 -12.21 -12.43 -6.98
CA ILE A 137 -10.96 -11.68 -7.03
C ILE A 137 -9.78 -12.67 -7.03
N ALA A 138 -9.80 -13.65 -6.12
CA ALA A 138 -8.78 -14.68 -6.03
C ALA A 138 -8.69 -15.60 -7.27
N SER A 139 -9.74 -15.69 -8.11
CA SER A 139 -9.66 -16.47 -9.35
C SER A 139 -8.91 -15.76 -10.48
N ASN A 140 -8.85 -14.42 -10.44
CA ASN A 140 -8.27 -13.57 -11.48
C ASN A 140 -7.06 -12.76 -10.96
N GLY A 141 -6.67 -12.98 -9.70
CA GLY A 141 -5.84 -12.10 -8.90
C GLY A 141 -5.11 -12.86 -7.79
N TYR A 142 -4.26 -12.16 -7.05
CA TYR A 142 -3.66 -12.68 -5.82
C TYR A 142 -4.38 -12.08 -4.61
N VAL A 143 -4.80 -12.93 -3.67
CA VAL A 143 -5.38 -12.49 -2.40
C VAL A 143 -4.51 -13.00 -1.27
N GLU A 144 -3.89 -12.07 -0.55
CA GLU A 144 -3.11 -12.36 0.65
C GLU A 144 -3.91 -11.90 1.87
N THR A 145 -4.00 -12.72 2.90
CA THR A 145 -4.70 -12.37 4.14
C THR A 145 -3.70 -12.28 5.27
N TYR A 146 -3.79 -11.21 6.06
CA TYR A 146 -3.01 -10.98 7.25
C TYR A 146 -3.94 -10.74 8.42
N GLY A 147 -3.51 -11.21 9.58
CA GLY A 147 -4.10 -10.87 10.87
C GLY A 147 -3.25 -9.77 11.50
N PHE A 148 -3.87 -8.89 12.26
CA PHE A 148 -3.12 -7.94 13.06
C PHE A 148 -3.78 -7.69 14.42
N ALA A 149 -2.94 -7.37 15.40
CA ALA A 149 -3.30 -6.79 16.67
C ALA A 149 -2.22 -5.74 16.98
N GLU A 150 -1.22 -6.09 17.78
CA GLU A 150 -0.02 -5.27 18.02
C GLU A 150 1.00 -5.37 16.86
N GLU A 151 1.00 -6.50 16.16
CA GLU A 151 1.90 -6.81 15.05
C GLU A 151 1.13 -7.42 13.87
N LEU A 152 1.69 -7.30 12.66
CA LEU A 152 1.15 -7.86 11.43
C LEU A 152 1.69 -9.28 11.21
N PHE A 153 0.82 -10.26 10.98
CA PHE A 153 1.22 -11.65 10.72
C PHE A 153 0.41 -12.29 9.58
N PRO A 154 1.02 -13.16 8.76
CA PRO A 154 0.34 -13.79 7.64
C PRO A 154 -0.69 -14.83 8.13
N LEU A 155 -1.90 -14.78 7.57
CA LEU A 155 -2.94 -15.79 7.79
C LEU A 155 -2.95 -16.74 6.59
N ALA A 156 -2.51 -17.98 6.81
CA ALA A 156 -2.57 -19.00 5.78
C ALA A 156 -4.04 -19.27 5.37
N SER A 157 -4.27 -19.46 4.07
CA SER A 157 -5.60 -19.75 3.51
C SER A 157 -6.26 -20.97 4.16
N ASN A 158 -5.45 -21.93 4.62
CA ASN A 158 -5.93 -23.11 5.35
C ASN A 158 -6.44 -22.77 6.75
N SER A 159 -5.86 -21.78 7.44
CA SER A 159 -6.27 -21.33 8.77
C SER A 159 -7.65 -20.65 8.73
N LEU A 160 -7.94 -19.92 7.64
CA LEU A 160 -9.26 -19.34 7.38
C LEU A 160 -10.35 -20.39 7.12
N GLN A 161 -9.96 -21.57 6.60
CA GLN A 161 -10.87 -22.69 6.32
C GLN A 161 -11.07 -23.58 7.56
N GLN A 162 -10.03 -23.83 8.33
CA GLN A 162 -10.02 -24.78 9.45
C GLN A 162 -10.61 -24.25 10.77
N ARG A 163 -11.28 -23.08 10.76
CA ARG A 163 -11.89 -22.47 11.96
C ARG A 163 -10.88 -21.99 13.01
N THR A 164 -9.58 -22.13 12.75
CA THR A 164 -8.47 -21.74 13.63
C THR A 164 -7.87 -20.42 13.15
N VAL A 165 -8.69 -19.37 13.16
CA VAL A 165 -8.14 -18.03 13.35
C VAL A 165 -7.98 -17.90 14.87
N PRO A 166 -6.81 -17.55 15.41
CA PRO A 166 -6.67 -17.38 16.85
C PRO A 166 -7.74 -16.37 17.30
N ALA A 167 -8.62 -16.81 18.20
CA ALA A 167 -9.49 -15.91 18.95
C ALA A 167 -8.56 -15.00 19.77
N SER A 168 -8.64 -13.69 19.52
CA SER A 168 -7.77 -12.64 20.05
C SER A 168 -6.26 -12.96 20.03
N ALA A 169 -5.55 -12.45 19.04
CA ALA A 169 -4.10 -12.56 18.97
C ALA A 169 -3.38 -11.52 19.85
N GLY A 170 -4.08 -10.50 20.35
CA GLY A 170 -3.51 -9.44 21.18
C GLY A 170 -4.57 -8.60 21.90
N LEU A 171 -4.16 -7.96 22.99
CA LEU A 171 -5.05 -7.11 23.82
C LEU A 171 -5.31 -5.76 23.14
N LEU A 172 -4.34 -5.27 22.37
CA LEU A 172 -4.35 -3.96 21.74
C LEU A 172 -4.47 -4.07 20.22
N SER A 173 -5.03 -3.04 19.60
CA SER A 173 -5.08 -2.91 18.13
C SER A 173 -4.20 -1.75 17.70
N TYR A 174 -3.15 -2.02 16.92
CA TYR A 174 -2.25 -0.99 16.37
C TYR A 174 -2.50 -0.84 14.87
N ILE A 175 -3.66 -0.28 14.53
CA ILE A 175 -4.11 -0.10 13.15
C ILE A 175 -3.11 0.76 12.38
N GLY A 176 -2.66 1.87 13.00
CA GLY A 176 -1.70 2.80 12.42
C GLY A 176 -0.42 2.14 11.90
N ARG A 177 0.26 1.44 12.81
CA ARG A 177 1.48 0.69 12.52
C ARG A 177 1.28 -0.42 11.50
N CYS A 178 0.28 -1.28 11.69
CA CYS A 178 0.08 -2.46 10.85
C CYS A 178 -0.35 -2.08 9.43
N ALA A 179 -1.23 -1.09 9.28
CA ALA A 179 -1.63 -0.60 7.96
C ALA A 179 -0.45 0.04 7.21
N ARG A 180 0.41 0.81 7.91
CA ARG A 180 1.64 1.37 7.33
C ARG A 180 2.56 0.28 6.81
N GLU A 181 2.78 -0.78 7.60
CA GLU A 181 3.59 -1.91 7.20
C GLU A 181 3.00 -2.63 5.97
N ALA A 182 1.70 -2.90 5.99
CA ALA A 182 1.00 -3.51 4.85
C ALA A 182 1.10 -2.66 3.57
N ILE A 183 0.95 -1.33 3.67
CA ILE A 183 1.13 -0.42 2.52
C ILE A 183 2.57 -0.50 1.98
N GLN A 184 3.57 -0.58 2.86
CA GLN A 184 4.96 -0.69 2.45
C GLN A 184 5.26 -2.03 1.76
N GLN A 185 4.68 -3.13 2.25
CA GLN A 185 4.77 -4.45 1.62
C GLN A 185 4.04 -4.48 0.27
N GLN A 186 2.81 -3.96 0.21
CA GLN A 186 1.98 -3.95 -0.99
C GLN A 186 2.52 -3.03 -2.08
N ALA A 187 3.17 -1.92 -1.74
CA ALA A 187 3.79 -1.03 -2.72
C ALA A 187 4.93 -1.69 -3.54
N MET A 188 5.41 -2.86 -3.11
CA MET A 188 6.35 -3.67 -3.90
C MET A 188 5.65 -4.46 -5.03
N GLN A 189 4.34 -4.67 -4.92
CA GLN A 189 3.49 -5.29 -5.93
C GLN A 189 2.83 -4.16 -6.75
N ARG A 190 2.90 -4.22 -8.09
CA ARG A 190 2.21 -3.22 -8.92
C ARG A 190 0.71 -3.55 -8.95
N ASP A 191 -0.13 -2.52 -8.90
CA ASP A 191 -1.59 -2.60 -8.98
C ASP A 191 -2.28 -3.42 -7.87
N GLY A 192 -1.92 -3.08 -6.62
CA GLY A 192 -2.47 -3.70 -5.41
C GLY A 192 -3.46 -2.83 -4.64
N ALA A 193 -4.45 -3.45 -3.98
CA ALA A 193 -5.37 -2.80 -3.04
C ALA A 193 -5.27 -3.42 -1.63
N ILE A 194 -5.68 -2.66 -0.61
CA ILE A 194 -5.77 -3.14 0.78
C ILE A 194 -7.23 -3.08 1.23
N LEU A 195 -7.72 -4.16 1.84
CA LEU A 195 -9.01 -4.25 2.51
C LEU A 195 -8.79 -4.42 4.02
N LEU A 196 -9.12 -3.40 4.80
CA LEU A 196 -9.02 -3.41 6.26
C LEU A 196 -10.37 -3.78 6.88
N LEU A 197 -10.41 -4.86 7.66
CA LEU A 197 -11.56 -5.33 8.43
C LEU A 197 -11.27 -5.10 9.91
N SER A 198 -11.89 -4.10 10.54
CA SER A 198 -11.64 -3.73 11.94
C SER A 198 -12.89 -3.05 12.53
N ASP A 199 -13.02 -3.05 13.84
CA ASP A 199 -14.05 -2.28 14.56
C ASP A 199 -13.69 -0.79 14.71
N GLY A 200 -12.46 -0.42 14.36
CA GLY A 200 -11.96 0.96 14.38
C GLY A 200 -11.35 1.38 15.71
N HIS A 201 -11.18 0.47 16.66
CA HIS A 201 -10.43 0.74 17.89
C HIS A 201 -8.93 0.76 17.57
N ASP A 202 -8.25 1.90 17.77
CA ASP A 202 -6.79 1.99 17.70
C ASP A 202 -6.27 2.36 19.10
N SER A 203 -5.40 1.52 19.64
CA SER A 203 -4.79 1.69 20.95
C SER A 203 -3.43 2.38 20.87
N GLU A 204 -2.93 2.68 19.66
CA GLU A 204 -1.68 3.41 19.47
C GLU A 204 -1.94 4.93 19.44
N GLU A 205 -1.13 5.72 20.14
CA GLU A 205 -1.15 7.20 20.03
C GLU A 205 -0.56 7.73 18.70
N LEU A 206 -0.37 6.87 17.71
CA LEU A 206 0.21 7.25 16.43
C LEU A 206 -0.80 8.07 15.60
N GLU A 207 -0.32 9.03 14.83
CA GLU A 207 -1.19 9.78 13.92
C GLU A 207 -1.67 8.89 12.75
N ILE A 208 -2.86 8.28 12.91
CA ILE A 208 -3.58 7.55 11.85
C ILE A 208 -3.72 8.41 10.57
N ASN A 209 -3.81 9.73 10.74
CA ASN A 209 -3.89 10.71 9.65
C ASN A 209 -2.71 10.64 8.66
N ALA A 210 -1.54 10.13 9.08
CA ALA A 210 -0.38 9.97 8.21
C ALA A 210 -0.49 8.80 7.22
N ILE A 211 -1.40 7.85 7.46
CA ILE A 211 -1.58 6.66 6.62
C ILE A 211 -2.20 7.02 5.26
N ALA A 212 -3.20 7.90 5.23
CA ALA A 212 -3.89 8.27 3.99
C ALA A 212 -2.97 8.97 2.96
N PRO A 213 -2.13 9.96 3.35
CA PRO A 213 -1.10 10.51 2.47
C PRO A 213 -0.09 9.45 1.99
N LEU A 214 0.32 8.53 2.86
CA LEU A 214 1.24 7.45 2.49
C LEU A 214 0.63 6.51 1.45
N ALA A 215 -0.59 6.04 1.68
CA ALA A 215 -1.35 5.20 0.75
C ALA A 215 -1.51 5.87 -0.62
N ARG A 216 -1.87 7.17 -0.62
CA ARG A 216 -1.98 7.98 -1.85
C ARG A 216 -0.64 8.12 -2.57
N ALA A 217 0.44 8.39 -1.85
CA ALA A 217 1.78 8.52 -2.43
C ALA A 217 2.26 7.20 -3.06
N ARG A 218 1.85 6.06 -2.50
CA ARG A 218 2.15 4.72 -3.02
C ARG A 218 1.15 4.20 -4.05
N ARG A 219 0.08 4.95 -4.34
CA ARG A 219 -1.03 4.53 -5.22
C ARG A 219 -1.69 3.21 -4.78
N VAL A 220 -1.70 2.94 -3.48
CA VAL A 220 -2.37 1.76 -2.90
C VAL A 220 -3.70 2.23 -2.29
N PRO A 221 -4.85 1.94 -2.91
CA PRO A 221 -6.14 2.23 -2.30
C PRO A 221 -6.35 1.36 -1.05
N VAL A 222 -6.79 2.00 0.05
CA VAL A 222 -7.15 1.33 1.30
C VAL A 222 -8.65 1.44 1.47
N TYR A 223 -9.35 0.31 1.46
CA TYR A 223 -10.77 0.20 1.72
C TYR A 223 -10.97 -0.29 3.16
N THR A 224 -11.80 0.40 3.92
CA THR A 224 -12.10 0.03 5.30
C THR A 224 -13.51 -0.53 5.40
N VAL A 225 -13.66 -1.61 6.16
CA VAL A 225 -14.93 -2.22 6.52
C VAL A 225 -15.04 -2.12 8.03
N PRO A 226 -15.86 -1.19 8.55
CA PRO A 226 -16.13 -1.13 9.97
C PRO A 226 -16.95 -2.35 10.39
N LEU A 227 -16.51 -3.02 11.45
CA LEU A 227 -17.18 -4.17 12.04
C LEU A 227 -17.75 -3.76 13.39
N GLY A 228 -19.06 -3.85 13.54
CA GLY A 228 -19.73 -3.51 14.79
C GLY A 228 -21.23 -3.59 14.63
N GLY A 229 -21.90 -3.92 15.73
CA GLY A 229 -23.35 -3.93 15.82
C GLY A 229 -23.91 -2.56 16.21
N ALA A 230 -25.21 -2.38 15.99
CA ALA A 230 -25.97 -1.31 16.64
C ALA A 230 -26.34 -1.69 18.09
N THR A 231 -25.43 -2.33 18.81
CA THR A 231 -25.62 -2.67 20.22
C THR A 231 -25.37 -1.44 21.06
N ASN A 232 -26.35 -1.08 21.89
CA ASN A 232 -26.13 -0.17 23.01
C ASN A 232 -25.17 -0.89 23.98
N GLN A 233 -23.87 -0.67 23.80
CA GLN A 233 -22.89 -1.12 24.78
C GLN A 233 -23.11 -0.32 26.07
N HIS A 234 -23.19 -1.08 27.16
CA HIS A 234 -23.26 -0.55 28.50
C HIS A 234 -21.82 -0.43 28.97
N ASP A 235 -21.30 0.80 29.07
CA ASP A 235 -19.88 1.03 29.29
C ASP A 235 -19.65 2.21 30.23
N ILE A 236 -18.64 2.08 31.10
CA ILE A 236 -18.20 3.11 32.05
C ILE A 236 -16.83 3.61 31.63
N ALA A 237 -16.76 4.88 31.25
CA ALA A 237 -15.49 5.57 31.06
C ALA A 237 -15.14 6.42 32.29
N VAL A 238 -13.90 6.30 32.76
CA VAL A 238 -13.35 7.11 33.84
C VAL A 238 -12.32 8.07 33.28
N ILE A 239 -12.48 9.36 33.55
CA ILE A 239 -11.52 10.41 33.15
C ILE A 239 -11.08 11.12 34.41
N ALA A 240 -9.79 11.04 34.74
CA ALA A 240 -9.22 11.73 35.89
C ALA A 240 -8.44 12.96 35.43
N VAL A 241 -8.73 14.12 36.02
CA VAL A 241 -8.03 15.37 35.74
C VAL A 241 -7.55 15.98 37.05
N PRO A 242 -6.24 16.17 37.25
CA PRO A 242 -5.74 16.89 38.42
C PRO A 242 -6.21 18.35 38.35
N MET A 243 -6.75 18.89 39.45
CA MET A 243 -7.15 20.31 39.49
C MET A 243 -5.96 21.26 39.55
N GLN A 244 -4.78 20.75 39.94
CA GLN A 244 -3.52 21.48 40.04
C GLN A 244 -2.37 20.58 39.56
N GLU A 245 -1.52 21.08 38.67
CA GLU A 245 -0.36 20.33 38.16
C GLU A 245 0.78 20.23 39.19
N SER A 246 0.85 21.18 40.12
CA SER A 246 1.86 21.22 41.18
C SER A 246 1.25 21.78 42.47
N MET A 247 1.64 21.22 43.60
CA MET A 247 1.21 21.66 44.94
C MET A 247 2.42 21.87 45.85
N LEU A 248 2.34 22.82 46.78
CA LEU A 248 3.33 22.95 47.83
C LEU A 248 3.15 21.86 48.91
N PRO A 249 4.21 21.46 49.62
CA PRO A 249 4.09 20.57 50.76
C PRO A 249 3.07 21.07 51.79
N GLY A 250 2.07 20.23 52.11
CA GLY A 250 0.98 20.54 53.02
C GLY A 250 -0.18 21.33 52.38
N GLU A 251 -0.11 21.70 51.11
CA GLU A 251 -1.22 22.34 50.39
C GLU A 251 -2.28 21.29 50.02
N PRO A 252 -3.58 21.55 50.25
CA PRO A 252 -4.65 20.67 49.80
C PRO A 252 -4.88 20.84 48.30
N GLY A 253 -4.86 19.74 47.57
CA GLY A 253 -5.32 19.68 46.18
C GLY A 253 -6.45 18.69 46.00
N ALA A 254 -6.87 18.55 44.74
CA ALA A 254 -7.94 17.63 44.39
C ALA A 254 -7.74 17.06 42.98
N ILE A 255 -8.21 15.83 42.79
CA ILE A 255 -8.34 15.19 41.50
C ILE A 255 -9.84 15.11 41.18
N LEU A 256 -10.23 15.72 40.06
CA LEU A 256 -11.59 15.64 39.55
C LEU A 256 -11.70 14.40 38.67
N VAL A 257 -12.52 13.46 39.07
CA VAL A 257 -12.81 12.26 38.30
C VAL A 257 -14.19 12.40 37.69
N LYS A 258 -14.27 12.32 36.37
CA LYS A 258 -15.54 12.26 35.62
C LYS A 258 -15.80 10.81 35.27
N VAL A 259 -16.91 10.30 35.76
CA VAL A 259 -17.40 8.96 35.43
C VAL A 259 -18.53 9.13 34.44
N ARG A 260 -18.36 8.59 33.25
CA ARG A 260 -19.36 8.59 32.19
C ARG A 260 -19.93 7.19 32.04
N GLN A 261 -21.26 7.07 32.00
CA GLN A 261 -21.94 5.85 31.62
C GLN A 261 -22.58 5.99 30.25
N VAL A 262 -22.73 4.87 29.56
CA VAL A 262 -23.63 4.70 28.42
C VAL A 262 -24.58 3.56 28.75
N GLY A 263 -25.89 3.74 28.54
CA GLY A 263 -26.87 2.67 28.65
C GLY A 263 -27.27 2.19 30.06
N MET A 264 -26.53 2.52 31.12
CA MET A 264 -26.70 1.91 32.46
C MET A 264 -27.64 2.65 33.43
N GLY A 265 -28.42 3.63 32.94
CA GLY A 265 -29.55 4.22 33.67
C GLY A 265 -29.23 4.72 35.09
N THR A 266 -29.72 3.99 36.11
CA THR A 266 -29.59 4.34 37.55
C THR A 266 -28.60 3.47 38.31
N SER A 267 -27.71 2.76 37.61
CA SER A 267 -26.73 1.89 38.24
C SER A 267 -25.74 2.68 39.12
N ARG A 268 -25.03 1.96 40.00
CA ARG A 268 -24.05 2.54 40.92
C ARG A 268 -22.70 1.82 40.79
N THR A 269 -21.63 2.57 40.61
CA THR A 269 -20.26 2.02 40.59
C THR A 269 -19.44 2.60 41.74
N THR A 270 -18.38 1.91 42.14
CA THR A 270 -17.42 2.45 43.11
C THR A 270 -16.18 2.88 42.35
N VAL A 271 -15.78 4.14 42.50
CA VAL A 271 -14.53 4.67 41.98
C VAL A 271 -13.49 4.68 43.09
N ARG A 272 -12.30 4.17 42.78
CA ARG A 272 -11.19 4.01 43.70
C ARG A 272 -9.99 4.77 43.17
N LEU A 273 -9.49 5.69 43.98
CA LEU A 273 -8.23 6.40 43.75
C LEU A 273 -7.14 5.68 44.54
N ARG A 274 -6.13 5.14 43.85
CA ARG A 274 -4.95 4.51 44.44
C ARG A 274 -3.74 5.41 44.24
N GLY A 275 -3.04 5.75 45.32
CA GLY A 275 -1.84 6.57 45.24
C GLY A 275 -0.87 6.30 46.38
N SER A 276 0.35 5.86 46.05
CA SER A 276 1.49 5.68 46.98
C SER A 276 1.15 5.01 48.32
N GLY A 277 0.28 3.99 48.31
CA GLY A 277 -0.10 3.20 49.49
C GLY A 277 -1.39 3.63 50.20
N GLU A 278 -2.07 4.68 49.73
CA GLU A 278 -3.39 5.10 50.19
C GLU A 278 -4.45 4.82 49.12
N GLU A 279 -5.62 4.34 49.56
CA GLU A 279 -6.77 4.07 48.71
C GLU A 279 -7.96 4.87 49.24
N GLN A 280 -8.54 5.72 48.40
CA GLN A 280 -9.79 6.41 48.67
C GLN A 280 -10.86 5.83 47.76
N SER A 281 -12.03 5.49 48.31
CA SER A 281 -13.16 4.95 47.54
C SER A 281 -14.37 5.84 47.69
N GLN A 282 -15.07 6.10 46.59
CA GLN A 282 -16.36 6.80 46.59
C GLN A 282 -17.38 6.05 45.73
N VAL A 283 -18.59 5.92 46.26
CA VAL A 283 -19.71 5.32 45.52
C VAL A 283 -20.35 6.40 44.66
N VAL A 284 -20.51 6.10 43.37
CA VAL A 284 -21.04 6.98 42.35
C VAL A 284 -22.39 6.44 41.91
N GLU A 285 -23.43 7.22 42.15
CA GLU A 285 -24.78 6.90 41.69
C GLU A 285 -25.14 7.77 40.48
N PHE A 286 -25.36 7.13 39.33
CA PHE A 286 -25.63 7.87 38.09
C PHE A 286 -26.99 8.58 38.11
N ASN A 287 -27.99 8.03 38.80
CA ASN A 287 -29.31 8.65 38.96
C ASN A 287 -29.93 9.12 37.62
N GLY A 288 -29.71 8.37 36.54
CA GLY A 288 -30.19 8.70 35.19
C GLY A 288 -29.37 9.77 34.46
N ARG A 289 -28.22 10.18 34.99
CA ARG A 289 -27.26 11.08 34.32
C ARG A 289 -26.21 10.26 33.60
N ASP A 290 -25.79 10.73 32.42
CA ASP A 290 -24.72 10.09 31.65
C ASP A 290 -23.34 10.38 32.24
N VAL A 291 -23.18 11.46 33.01
CA VAL A 291 -21.90 11.87 33.61
C VAL A 291 -22.10 12.30 35.05
N VAL A 292 -21.26 11.78 35.94
CA VAL A 292 -21.16 12.20 37.34
C VAL A 292 -19.71 12.58 37.64
N GLU A 293 -19.54 13.69 38.34
CA GLU A 293 -18.22 14.16 38.77
C GLU A 293 -18.00 13.84 40.25
N VAL A 294 -16.84 13.30 40.55
CA VAL A 294 -16.40 12.89 41.87
C VAL A 294 -15.09 13.59 42.17
N ARG A 295 -14.96 14.14 43.36
CA ARG A 295 -13.74 14.84 43.78
C ARG A 295 -13.04 14.03 44.85
N PHE A 296 -11.76 13.74 44.61
CA PHE A 296 -10.87 13.14 45.61
C PHE A 296 -9.91 14.21 46.10
N ASP A 297 -9.88 14.41 47.41
CA ASP A 297 -8.96 15.35 48.06
C ASP A 297 -7.61 14.67 48.29
N VAL A 298 -6.54 15.32 47.85
CA VAL A 298 -5.16 14.84 47.95
C VAL A 298 -4.30 15.87 48.66
N GLN A 299 -3.47 15.44 49.61
CA GLN A 299 -2.53 16.30 50.33
C GLN A 299 -1.24 15.53 50.59
N ARG A 300 -0.08 16.17 50.38
CA ARG A 300 1.23 15.56 50.58
C ARG A 300 2.14 16.48 51.38
N GLU A 301 2.75 15.95 52.44
CA GLU A 301 3.68 16.70 53.29
C GLU A 301 5.13 16.66 52.77
N ALA A 302 5.47 15.67 51.95
CA ALA A 302 6.81 15.53 51.40
C ALA A 302 6.87 16.04 49.95
N ARG A 303 8.04 16.54 49.55
CA ARG A 303 8.32 16.92 48.16
C ARG A 303 8.57 15.65 47.35
N GLY A 304 7.97 15.56 46.16
CA GLY A 304 8.17 14.44 45.25
C GLY A 304 7.18 14.44 44.10
N GLN A 305 7.36 13.51 43.18
CA GLN A 305 6.38 13.18 42.16
C GLN A 305 5.51 12.03 42.69
N TYR A 306 4.20 12.19 42.59
CA TYR A 306 3.22 11.22 43.06
C TYR A 306 2.34 10.81 41.89
N GLU A 307 2.22 9.51 41.68
CA GLU A 307 1.37 8.92 40.66
C GLU A 307 0.09 8.41 41.32
N TYR A 308 -1.03 8.67 40.65
CA TYR A 308 -2.35 8.29 41.09
C TYR A 308 -3.05 7.52 39.99
N GLU A 309 -3.57 6.35 40.33
CA GLU A 309 -4.36 5.49 39.45
C GLU A 309 -5.83 5.59 39.87
N VAL A 310 -6.72 5.78 38.91
CA VAL A 310 -8.17 5.79 39.14
C VAL A 310 -8.79 4.58 38.47
N VAL A 311 -9.51 3.78 39.26
CA VAL A 311 -10.16 2.55 38.80
C VAL A 311 -11.64 2.61 39.18
N ALA A 312 -12.53 2.34 38.23
CA ALA A 312 -13.94 2.06 38.53
C ALA A 312 -14.16 0.56 38.63
N ASP A 313 -15.06 0.15 39.52
CA ASP A 313 -15.51 -1.24 39.58
C ASP A 313 -16.43 -1.55 38.40
N ALA A 314 -16.17 -2.67 37.74
CA ALA A 314 -16.99 -3.16 36.65
C ALA A 314 -18.44 -3.38 37.13
N LEU A 315 -19.41 -2.88 36.37
CA LEU A 315 -20.82 -3.10 36.65
C LEU A 315 -21.27 -4.49 36.13
N PRO A 316 -22.27 -5.13 36.76
CA PRO A 316 -22.81 -6.41 36.25
C PRO A 316 -23.45 -6.30 34.86
N GLU A 317 -23.80 -5.08 34.44
CA GLU A 317 -24.42 -4.77 33.15
C GLU A 317 -23.39 -4.33 32.09
N GLU A 318 -22.11 -4.20 32.47
CA GLU A 318 -21.00 -3.81 31.59
C GLU A 318 -20.58 -4.99 30.71
N HIS A 319 -20.39 -4.73 29.42
CA HIS A 319 -20.20 -5.75 28.38
C HIS A 319 -18.96 -5.52 27.51
#